data_AF-A0A4Q7Y0R7-F1
#
_entry.id   AF-A0A4Q7Y0R7-F1
#
_cell.length_a   1.000
_cell.length_b   1.000
_cell.length_c   1.000
_cell.angle_alpha   90.00
_cell.angle_beta   90.00
_cell.angle_gamma   90.00
#
_symmetry.space_group_name_H-M   'P 1'
#
loop_
_entity.id
_entity.type
_entity.pdbx_description
1 polymer ?
#
loop_
_entity_poly.entity_id
_entity_poly.type
_entity_poly.pdbx_seq_one_letter_code
_entity_poly.pdbx_strand_id
1 'polypeptide(L)'
;MSDDHAPTILAEPAAATATATAPRFPIAPGAALNVRSGPGTGYGIVRTLPAGSTVTIYCQTPGTTVTGPYGTSKIWDNIGSGEYVSDAYVHTGSDGYVTGRCG
;
A
#
# COMPACT_ATOMS: atom_id res chain seq x y z
N MET A 1 56.08 -23.35 25.48
CA MET A 1 55.17 -22.20 25.43
C MET A 1 55.44 -21.50 24.12
N SER A 2 54.69 -21.87 23.09
CA SER A 2 54.64 -21.19 21.80
C SER A 2 53.17 -21.20 21.43
N ASP A 3 52.54 -20.05 21.57
CA ASP A 3 51.16 -19.76 21.27
C ASP A 3 50.85 -20.04 19.79
N ASP A 4 50.03 -21.06 19.53
CA ASP A 4 49.26 -21.19 18.30
C ASP A 4 47.85 -20.66 18.58
N HIS A 5 47.65 -19.37 18.37
CA HIS A 5 46.31 -18.79 18.35
C HIS A 5 45.82 -18.83 16.90
N ALA A 6 45.14 -19.91 16.55
CA ALA A 6 44.36 -20.01 15.33
C ALA A 6 43.28 -18.89 15.32
N PRO A 7 43.07 -18.16 14.21
CA PRO A 7 41.98 -17.21 14.13
C PRO A 7 40.65 -17.96 14.00
N THR A 8 39.83 -17.91 15.04
CA THR A 8 38.39 -18.18 14.93
C THR A 8 37.80 -17.09 14.03
N ILE A 9 37.58 -17.45 12.77
CA ILE A 9 36.74 -16.68 11.86
C ILE A 9 35.30 -16.87 12.35
N LEU A 10 34.82 -15.90 13.12
CA LEU A 10 33.40 -15.75 13.43
C LEU A 10 32.72 -15.40 12.11
N ALA A 11 32.03 -16.38 11.51
CA ALA A 11 31.08 -16.11 10.45
C ALA A 11 29.99 -15.18 11.01
N GLU A 12 29.96 -13.93 10.56
CA GLU A 12 28.84 -13.03 10.80
C GLU A 12 27.58 -13.65 10.19
N PRO A 13 26.44 -13.71 10.91
CA PRO A 13 25.20 -14.11 10.29
C PRO A 13 24.86 -13.03 9.27
N ALA A 14 24.96 -13.36 7.98
CA ALA A 14 24.38 -12.55 6.92
C ALA A 14 22.87 -12.46 7.22
N ALA A 15 22.46 -11.33 7.77
CA ALA A 15 21.07 -11.05 8.07
C ALA A 15 20.30 -11.08 6.75
N ALA A 16 19.58 -12.19 6.51
CA ALA A 16 18.65 -12.29 5.41
C ALA A 16 17.52 -11.29 5.69
N THR A 17 17.58 -10.13 5.04
CA THR A 17 16.46 -9.19 4.98
C THR A 17 15.28 -9.90 4.33
N ALA A 18 14.32 -10.33 5.14
CA ALA A 18 13.02 -10.74 4.65
C ALA A 18 12.38 -9.52 3.98
N THR A 19 12.32 -9.50 2.65
CA THR A 19 11.48 -8.56 1.91
C THR A 19 10.03 -8.80 2.31
N ALA A 20 9.50 -7.98 3.21
CA ALA A 20 8.09 -7.96 3.52
C ALA A 20 7.34 -7.63 2.23
N THR A 21 6.59 -8.60 1.70
CA THR A 21 5.68 -8.35 0.58
C THR A 21 4.54 -7.51 1.11
N ALA A 22 4.47 -6.25 0.68
CA ALA A 22 3.36 -5.38 1.04
C ALA A 22 2.03 -6.01 0.57
N PRO A 23 0.98 -5.98 1.40
CA PRO A 23 -0.31 -6.58 1.06
C PRO A 23 -0.87 -5.94 -0.20
N ARG A 24 -1.40 -6.78 -1.09
CA ARG A 24 -2.05 -6.36 -2.34
C ARG A 24 -3.54 -6.58 -2.21
N PHE A 25 -4.30 -5.57 -2.59
CA PHE A 25 -5.75 -5.57 -2.50
C PHE A 25 -6.34 -5.45 -3.91
N PRO A 26 -7.31 -6.30 -4.28
CA PRO A 26 -7.97 -6.18 -5.57
C PRO A 26 -8.90 -4.98 -5.59
N ILE A 27 -9.00 -4.30 -6.73
CA ILE A 27 -10.02 -3.27 -6.95
C ILE A 27 -11.35 -3.91 -7.34
N ALA A 28 -12.43 -3.15 -7.25
CA ALA A 28 -13.76 -3.60 -7.61
C ALA A 28 -13.82 -4.21 -9.03
N PRO A 29 -14.38 -5.43 -9.19
CA PRO A 29 -14.54 -6.04 -10.49
C PRO A 29 -15.52 -5.21 -11.33
N GLY A 30 -15.24 -5.08 -12.62
CA GLY A 30 -16.07 -4.33 -13.57
C GLY A 30 -16.00 -2.80 -13.48
N ALA A 31 -15.24 -2.22 -12.54
CA ALA A 31 -15.06 -0.77 -12.43
C ALA A 31 -13.59 -0.36 -12.65
N ALA A 32 -13.37 0.63 -13.52
CA ALA A 32 -12.07 1.29 -13.62
C ALA A 32 -11.88 2.24 -12.42
N LEU A 33 -10.70 2.22 -11.81
CA LEU A 33 -10.39 3.04 -10.63
C LEU A 33 -9.43 4.17 -11.02
N ASN A 34 -9.87 5.40 -10.80
CA ASN A 34 -9.05 6.58 -11.04
C ASN A 34 -8.05 6.79 -9.90
N VAL A 35 -6.78 6.82 -10.24
CA VAL A 35 -5.68 7.23 -9.38
C VAL A 35 -5.55 8.74 -9.46
N ARG A 36 -5.54 9.40 -8.30
CA ARG A 36 -5.52 10.84 -8.18
C ARG A 36 -4.23 11.32 -7.52
N SER A 37 -3.88 12.57 -7.79
CA SER A 37 -2.71 13.26 -7.24
C SER A 37 -2.85 13.67 -5.76
N GLY A 38 -3.99 13.35 -5.12
CA GLY A 38 -4.25 13.68 -3.73
C GLY A 38 -5.51 13.01 -3.18
N PRO A 39 -5.74 13.11 -1.85
CA PRO A 39 -6.84 12.43 -1.19
C PRO A 39 -8.16 13.19 -1.34
N GLY A 40 -8.77 13.09 -2.51
CA GLY A 40 -10.05 13.73 -2.79
C GLY A 40 -10.44 13.72 -4.26
N THR A 41 -11.72 13.90 -4.55
CA THR A 41 -12.23 13.97 -5.93
C THR A 41 -11.91 15.28 -6.64
N GLY A 42 -11.51 16.32 -5.90
CA GLY A 42 -11.03 17.59 -6.46
C GLY A 42 -9.59 17.53 -7.00
N TYR A 43 -8.83 16.48 -6.69
CA TYR A 43 -7.48 16.30 -7.24
C TYR A 43 -7.51 15.71 -8.64
N GLY A 44 -6.56 16.13 -9.48
CA GLY A 44 -6.41 15.64 -10.85
C GLY A 44 -6.12 14.14 -10.91
N ILE A 45 -6.65 13.48 -11.93
CA ILE A 45 -6.40 12.06 -12.21
C ILE A 45 -5.01 11.94 -12.83
N VAL A 46 -4.14 11.15 -12.21
CA VAL A 46 -2.78 10.88 -12.70
C VAL A 46 -2.72 9.64 -13.59
N ARG A 47 -3.56 8.65 -13.32
CA ARG A 47 -3.78 7.47 -14.18
C ARG A 47 -5.08 6.76 -13.81
N THR A 48 -5.45 5.76 -14.61
CA THR A 48 -6.62 4.91 -14.34
C THR A 48 -6.19 3.45 -14.34
N LEU A 49 -6.66 2.72 -13.34
CA LEU A 49 -6.49 1.28 -13.20
C LEU A 49 -7.67 0.55 -13.86
N PRO A 50 -7.43 -0.40 -14.77
CA PRO A 50 -8.50 -1.21 -15.34
C PRO A 50 -9.10 -2.14 -14.27
N ALA A 51 -10.38 -2.50 -14.46
CA ALA A 51 -11.09 -3.44 -13.59
C ALA A 51 -10.30 -4.74 -13.37
N GLY A 52 -10.32 -5.26 -12.15
CA GLY A 52 -9.56 -6.47 -11.77
C GLY A 52 -8.07 -6.23 -11.50
N SER A 53 -7.60 -4.98 -11.56
CA SER A 53 -6.26 -4.63 -11.06
C SER A 53 -6.11 -4.89 -9.56
N THR A 54 -4.87 -5.03 -9.11
CA THR A 54 -4.52 -5.05 -7.69
C THR A 54 -3.65 -3.84 -7.35
N VAL A 55 -3.82 -3.31 -6.15
CA VAL A 55 -3.04 -2.19 -5.63
C VAL A 55 -2.35 -2.57 -4.34
N THR A 56 -1.15 -2.02 -4.13
CA THR A 56 -0.47 -2.07 -2.83
C THR A 56 -0.81 -0.79 -2.09
N ILE A 57 -1.31 -0.90 -0.86
CA ILE A 57 -1.59 0.26 -0.01
C ILE A 57 -0.39 0.51 0.89
N TYR A 58 0.27 1.64 0.72
CA TYR A 58 1.40 2.06 1.56
C TYR A 58 0.94 2.73 2.84
N CYS A 59 -0.01 3.64 2.74
CA CYS A 59 -0.61 4.34 3.87
C CYS A 59 -2.01 4.82 3.52
N GLN A 60 -2.79 5.19 4.54
CA GLN A 60 -4.16 5.67 4.36
C GLN A 60 -4.36 7.06 4.94
N THR A 61 -5.18 7.88 4.28
CA THR A 61 -5.42 9.26 4.73
C THR A 61 -6.89 9.65 4.55
N PRO A 62 -7.47 10.47 5.44
CA PRO A 62 -8.82 10.98 5.22
C PRO A 62 -8.85 11.97 4.04
N GLY A 63 -9.99 12.00 3.33
CA GLY A 63 -10.21 12.92 2.22
C GLY A 63 -11.68 13.10 1.90
N THR A 64 -12.00 13.47 0.66
CA THR A 64 -13.39 13.61 0.20
C THR A 64 -14.12 12.27 0.28
N THR A 65 -15.37 12.27 0.75
CA THR A 65 -16.23 11.08 0.77
C THR A 65 -16.59 10.65 -0.65
N VAL A 66 -16.44 9.36 -0.93
CA VAL A 66 -16.76 8.72 -2.21
C VAL A 66 -17.63 7.51 -1.95
N THR A 67 -18.67 7.35 -2.76
CA THR A 67 -19.50 6.15 -2.81
C THR A 67 -19.08 5.29 -3.99
N GLY A 68 -18.75 4.03 -3.71
CA GLY A 68 -18.28 3.04 -4.67
C GLY A 68 -18.89 1.66 -4.43
N PRO A 69 -18.41 0.64 -5.16
CA PRO A 69 -18.93 -0.72 -5.12
C PRO A 69 -18.86 -1.39 -3.73
N TYR A 70 -17.90 -0.99 -2.89
CA TYR A 70 -17.73 -1.51 -1.53
C TYR A 70 -18.36 -0.61 -0.46
N GLY A 71 -19.16 0.38 -0.85
CA GLY A 71 -19.85 1.28 0.07
C GLY A 71 -19.37 2.72 0.00
N THR A 72 -19.59 3.49 1.06
CA THR A 72 -19.21 4.90 1.13
C THR A 72 -18.04 5.07 2.08
N SER A 73 -16.90 5.53 1.58
CA SER A 73 -15.68 5.72 2.36
C SER A 73 -15.16 7.15 2.23
N LYS A 74 -14.56 7.66 3.30
CA LYS A 74 -13.79 8.92 3.33
C LYS A 74 -12.28 8.66 3.39
N ILE A 75 -11.87 7.39 3.26
CA ILE A 75 -10.49 6.95 3.33
C ILE A 75 -9.92 6.91 1.91
N TRP A 76 -8.70 7.40 1.78
CA TRP A 76 -7.92 7.39 0.55
C TRP A 76 -6.66 6.59 0.78
N ASP A 77 -6.44 5.61 -0.10
CA ASP A 77 -5.31 4.71 -0.08
C ASP A 77 -4.18 5.31 -0.91
N ASN A 78 -3.02 5.54 -0.29
CA ASN A 78 -1.81 5.88 -1.01
C ASN A 78 -1.20 4.62 -1.61
N ILE A 79 -1.09 4.58 -2.94
CA ILE A 79 -0.60 3.43 -3.70
C ILE A 79 0.72 3.72 -4.42
N GLY A 80 1.35 4.86 -4.12
CA GLY A 80 2.56 5.35 -4.76
C GLY A 80 2.86 6.80 -4.37
N SER A 81 3.98 7.34 -4.85
CA SER A 81 4.40 8.71 -4.52
C SER A 81 3.40 9.74 -5.06
N GLY A 82 2.56 10.29 -4.17
CA GLY A 82 1.48 11.21 -4.54
C GLY A 82 0.30 10.56 -5.27
N GLU A 83 0.22 9.23 -5.29
CA GLU A 83 -0.85 8.49 -5.96
C GLU A 83 -1.87 7.97 -4.95
N TYR A 84 -3.11 8.40 -5.08
CA TYR A 84 -4.19 8.06 -4.16
C TYR A 84 -5.39 7.47 -4.89
N VAL A 85 -5.97 6.43 -4.32
CA VAL A 85 -7.24 5.85 -4.77
C VAL A 85 -8.26 5.86 -3.65
N SER A 86 -9.54 5.83 -4.01
CA SER A 86 -10.62 5.76 -3.03
C SER A 86 -10.77 4.35 -2.50
N ASP A 87 -10.74 4.20 -1.17
CA ASP A 87 -10.95 2.92 -0.47
C ASP A 87 -12.31 2.29 -0.79
N ALA A 88 -13.34 3.10 -1.10
CA ALA A 88 -14.65 2.62 -1.58
C ALA A 88 -14.62 1.74 -2.85
N TYR A 89 -13.48 1.67 -3.55
CA TYR A 89 -13.26 0.84 -4.74
C TYR A 89 -12.20 -0.24 -4.54
N VAL A 90 -11.58 -0.34 -3.36
CA VAL A 90 -10.54 -1.32 -3.04
C VAL A 90 -11.11 -2.33 -2.06
N HIS A 91 -10.96 -3.62 -2.35
CA HIS A 91 -11.43 -4.67 -1.46
C HIS A 91 -10.39 -4.93 -0.37
N THR A 92 -10.40 -4.08 0.64
CA THR A 92 -9.53 -4.18 1.82
C THR A 92 -10.08 -5.14 2.88
N GLY A 93 -11.37 -5.50 2.78
CA GLY A 93 -12.07 -6.37 3.73
C GLY A 93 -12.52 -5.65 5.01
N SER A 94 -12.42 -4.32 5.07
CA SER A 94 -12.88 -3.51 6.19
C SER A 94 -13.29 -2.11 5.72
N ASP A 95 -14.33 -1.53 6.32
CA ASP A 95 -14.78 -0.14 6.03
C ASP A 95 -13.92 0.93 6.75
N GLY A 96 -12.75 0.52 7.25
CA GLY A 96 -11.88 1.30 8.14
C GLY A 96 -10.43 1.25 7.69
N TYR A 97 -9.55 1.84 8.49
CA TYR A 97 -8.12 1.83 8.19
C TYR A 97 -7.58 0.40 8.30
N VAL A 98 -7.12 -0.16 7.18
CA VAL A 98 -6.44 -1.47 7.14
C VAL A 98 -4.94 -1.37 7.28
N THR A 99 -4.38 -0.16 7.11
CA THR A 99 -2.95 0.11 7.29
C THR A 99 -2.75 1.38 8.12
N GLY A 100 -1.48 1.70 8.40
CA GLY A 100 -1.07 2.93 9.07
C GLY A 100 -1.52 4.19 8.31
N ARG A 101 -1.68 5.30 9.05
CA ARG A 101 -2.04 6.58 8.46
C ARG A 101 -0.85 7.19 7.72
N CYS A 102 -1.12 7.90 6.62
CA CYS A 102 -0.13 8.77 6.01
C CYS A 102 0.22 9.89 7.01
N GLY A 103 1.52 10.12 7.22
CA GLY A 103 2.07 11.10 8.16
C GLY A 103 2.08 12.52 7.63
#